data_AF-A0A2W6IE48-F1
#
_entry.id   AF-A0A2W6IE48-F1
#
_cell.length_a   1.000
_cell.length_b   1.000
_cell.length_c   1.000
_cell.angle_alpha   90.00
_cell.angle_beta   90.00
_cell.angle_gamma   90.00
#
_symmetry.space_group_name_H-M   'P 1'
#
loop_
_entity.id
_entity.type
_entity.pdbx_description
1 polymer ?
#
loop_
_entity_poly.entity_id
_entity_poly.type
_entity_poly.pdbx_seq_one_letter_code
_entity_poly.pdbx_strand_id
1 'polypeptide(L)'
;MLTIADAATAIRILPAMPLPDSFYWTARSASWPDDPLTVIACQGVWVLSMTERIDDGIWVAHLDRHRHGPGNGPCRKCTGYEQGRAGAELWVARHEARLRDDVAKIVEWRNAIRGNRLARDTLKPPFPGMEGE
;
A
#
# COMPACT_ATOMS: atom_id res chain seq x y z
N MET A 1 -7.85 -29.08 -30.07
CA MET A 1 -8.63 -28.92 -28.82
C MET A 1 -7.64 -28.97 -27.66
N LEU A 2 -7.30 -27.83 -27.06
CA LEU A 2 -6.53 -27.84 -25.81
C LEU A 2 -7.50 -28.11 -24.66
N THR A 3 -7.19 -29.12 -23.85
CA THR A 3 -7.95 -29.53 -22.67
C THR A 3 -7.80 -28.49 -21.54
N ILE A 4 -8.92 -28.23 -20.84
CA ILE A 4 -9.11 -27.20 -19.79
C ILE A 4 -8.10 -27.31 -18.62
N ALA A 5 -7.38 -28.43 -18.49
CA ALA A 5 -6.38 -28.65 -17.44
C ALA A 5 -5.11 -27.78 -17.56
N ASP A 6 -4.80 -27.24 -18.75
CA ASP A 6 -3.55 -26.49 -18.98
C ASP A 6 -3.65 -25.00 -18.60
N ALA A 7 -4.88 -24.48 -18.46
CA ALA A 7 -5.12 -23.08 -18.08
C ALA A 7 -4.96 -22.82 -16.56
N ALA A 8 -5.08 -23.85 -15.73
CA ALA A 8 -5.06 -23.71 -14.27
C ALA A 8 -3.65 -23.52 -13.69
N THR A 9 -2.61 -23.95 -14.42
CA THR A 9 -1.20 -23.83 -13.98
C THR A 9 -0.59 -22.49 -14.40
N ALA A 10 -1.06 -21.87 -15.49
CA ALA A 10 -0.56 -20.59 -15.99
C ALA A 10 -0.96 -19.37 -15.12
N ILE A 11 -1.99 -19.49 -14.28
CA ILE A 11 -2.37 -18.43 -13.31
C ILE A 11 -1.32 -18.31 -12.19
N ARG A 12 -0.53 -19.36 -11.93
CA ARG A 12 0.37 -19.41 -10.77
C ARG A 12 1.74 -18.75 -10.98
N ILE A 13 2.04 -18.28 -12.19
CA ILE A 13 3.31 -17.60 -12.49
C ILE A 13 3.01 -16.41 -13.41
N LEU A 14 2.16 -15.49 -12.97
CA LEU A 14 2.29 -14.14 -13.52
C LEU A 14 3.66 -13.64 -13.03
N PRO A 15 4.57 -13.21 -13.93
CA PRO A 15 5.76 -12.50 -13.49
C PRO A 15 5.31 -11.36 -12.59
N ALA A 16 6.05 -11.10 -11.50
CA ALA A 16 5.81 -9.94 -10.65
C ALA A 16 5.64 -8.73 -11.57
N MET A 17 4.41 -8.21 -11.67
CA MET A 17 4.20 -7.05 -12.52
C MET A 17 4.95 -5.91 -11.85
N PRO A 18 5.87 -5.24 -12.58
CA PRO A 18 6.59 -4.13 -12.00
C PRO A 18 5.58 -3.14 -11.42
N LEU A 19 5.88 -2.59 -10.25
CA LEU A 19 5.04 -1.55 -9.66
C LEU A 19 4.79 -0.45 -10.71
N PRO A 20 3.55 0.03 -10.84
CA PRO A 20 3.29 1.13 -11.75
C PRO A 20 4.17 2.34 -11.42
N ASP A 21 4.45 3.18 -12.42
CA ASP A 21 5.33 4.33 -12.27
C ASP A 21 4.96 5.18 -11.04
N SER A 22 5.96 5.75 -10.37
CA SER A 22 5.85 6.53 -9.11
C SER A 22 5.42 5.78 -7.85
N PHE A 23 4.99 4.52 -7.95
CA PHE A 23 4.86 3.64 -6.78
C PHE A 23 6.22 2.96 -6.52
N TYR A 24 6.59 2.87 -5.24
CA TYR A 24 7.87 2.27 -4.86
C TYR A 24 7.78 1.58 -3.51
N TRP A 25 8.61 0.55 -3.34
CA TRP A 25 8.84 -0.10 -2.06
C TRP A 25 9.78 0.75 -1.19
N THR A 26 9.48 0.84 0.11
CA THR A 26 10.30 1.51 1.12
C THR A 26 10.25 0.78 2.45
N ALA A 27 11.25 1.01 3.30
CA ALA A 27 11.20 0.59 4.70
C ALA A 27 10.11 1.34 5.46
N ARG A 28 9.60 0.73 6.54
CA ARG A 28 8.63 1.33 7.46
C ARG A 28 9.19 2.50 8.29
N SER A 29 10.49 2.75 8.22
CA SER A 29 11.12 3.87 8.92
C SER A 29 12.47 4.16 8.29
N ALA A 30 12.81 5.44 8.16
CA ALA A 30 14.14 5.86 7.73
C ALA A 30 15.23 5.53 8.76
N SER A 31 14.86 5.30 10.03
CA SER A 31 15.80 4.93 11.09
C SER A 31 16.29 3.48 11.01
N TRP A 32 15.66 2.66 10.18
CA TRP A 32 15.97 1.23 10.03
C TRP A 32 16.14 0.91 8.54
N PRO A 33 17.25 1.33 7.92
CA PRO A 33 17.45 1.19 6.47
C PRO A 33 17.65 -0.25 6.01
N ASP A 34 18.10 -1.13 6.92
CA ASP A 34 18.31 -2.56 6.66
C ASP A 34 17.05 -3.41 6.87
N ASP A 35 15.96 -2.81 7.37
CA ASP A 35 14.69 -3.50 7.53
C ASP A 35 14.13 -3.90 6.15
N PRO A 36 13.41 -5.04 6.08
CA PRO A 36 12.75 -5.44 4.85
C PRO A 36 11.82 -4.34 4.35
N LEU A 37 11.83 -4.12 3.03
CA LEU A 37 10.93 -3.16 2.40
C LEU A 37 9.51 -3.68 2.54
N THR A 38 8.72 -3.00 3.35
CA THR A 38 7.41 -3.47 3.80
C THR A 38 6.31 -2.50 3.48
N VAL A 39 6.62 -1.35 2.90
CA VAL A 39 5.66 -0.31 2.57
C VAL A 39 5.69 -0.04 1.08
N ILE A 40 4.52 0.06 0.44
CA ILE A 40 4.41 0.68 -0.88
C ILE A 40 3.91 2.10 -0.68
N ALA A 41 4.67 3.04 -1.24
CA ALA A 41 4.34 4.45 -1.21
C ALA A 41 4.26 5.05 -2.61
N CYS A 42 3.51 6.15 -2.74
CA CYS A 42 3.45 7.00 -3.93
C CYS A 42 3.44 8.46 -3.45
N GLN A 43 4.39 9.27 -3.92
CA GLN A 43 4.58 10.67 -3.47
C GLN A 43 4.62 10.82 -1.94
N GLY A 44 5.27 9.88 -1.24
CA GLY A 44 5.33 9.87 0.23
C GLY A 44 4.02 9.53 0.95
N VAL A 45 2.97 9.11 0.24
CA VAL A 45 1.73 8.57 0.81
C VAL A 45 1.83 7.06 0.85
N TRP A 46 1.63 6.47 2.03
CA TRP A 46 1.67 5.02 2.22
C TRP A 46 0.32 4.40 1.87
N VAL A 47 0.27 3.66 0.76
CA VAL A 47 -0.98 3.05 0.28
C VAL A 47 -1.17 1.61 0.78
N LEU A 48 -0.06 0.94 1.08
CA LEU A 48 -0.03 -0.42 1.60
C LEU A 48 1.14 -0.57 2.57
N SER A 49 0.95 -1.36 3.62
CA SER A 49 2.05 -1.80 4.49
C SER A 49 1.93 -3.28 4.81
N MET A 50 3.06 -3.96 4.95
CA MET A 50 3.17 -5.35 5.37
C MET A 50 3.75 -5.41 6.78
N THR A 51 3.24 -6.32 7.60
CA THR A 51 3.77 -6.59 8.94
C THR A 51 3.87 -8.08 9.16
N GLU A 52 4.97 -8.53 9.73
CA GLU A 52 5.08 -9.87 10.29
C GLU A 52 4.49 -9.88 11.70
N ARG A 53 3.63 -10.85 11.96
CA ARG A 53 3.14 -11.12 13.31
C ARG A 53 4.22 -11.81 14.13
N ILE A 54 4.47 -11.29 15.33
CA ILE A 54 5.54 -11.78 16.22
C ILE A 54 5.24 -13.19 16.74
N ASP A 55 3.96 -13.54 16.92
CA ASP A 55 3.54 -14.79 17.55
C ASP A 55 3.64 -16.01 16.64
N ASP A 56 3.24 -15.86 15.38
CA ASP A 56 3.12 -16.98 14.43
C ASP A 56 3.94 -16.79 13.13
N GLY A 57 4.69 -15.69 13.00
CA GLY A 57 5.47 -15.38 11.80
C GLY A 57 4.60 -15.11 10.56
N ILE A 58 3.29 -14.95 10.72
CA ILE A 58 2.40 -14.72 9.58
C ILE A 58 2.58 -13.29 9.09
N TRP A 59 2.86 -13.17 7.80
CA TRP A 59 2.87 -11.90 7.10
C TRP A 59 1.45 -11.43 6.81
N VAL A 60 1.17 -10.16 7.09
CA VAL A 60 -0.13 -9.53 6.84
C VAL A 60 0.08 -8.28 6.01
N ALA A 61 -0.63 -8.18 4.88
CA ALA A 61 -0.72 -6.97 4.07
C ALA A 61 -1.94 -6.15 4.52
N HIS A 62 -1.69 -4.90 4.91
CA HIS A 62 -2.69 -3.91 5.26
C HIS A 62 -2.91 -3.00 4.07
N LEU A 63 -4.10 -3.08 3.48
CA LEU A 63 -4.49 -2.39 2.26
C LEU A 63 -5.14 -1.05 2.61
N ASP A 64 -5.11 -0.11 1.67
CA ASP A 64 -5.71 1.21 1.85
C ASP A 64 -5.24 1.92 3.12
N ARG A 65 -3.93 1.80 3.38
CA ARG A 65 -3.30 2.28 4.61
C ARG A 65 -3.49 3.79 4.80
N HIS A 66 -3.52 4.55 3.70
CA HIS A 66 -3.80 5.98 3.66
C HIS A 66 -5.24 6.34 4.01
N ARG A 67 -6.19 5.41 3.79
CA ARG A 67 -7.61 5.66 4.08
C ARG A 67 -7.99 5.37 5.52
N HIS A 68 -7.35 4.39 6.14
CA HIS A 68 -7.80 3.82 7.41
C HIS A 68 -6.87 4.07 8.59
N GLY A 69 -5.62 4.47 8.37
CA GLY A 69 -4.68 4.64 9.47
C GLY A 69 -4.02 3.30 9.86
N PRO A 70 -3.11 3.31 10.85
CA PRO A 70 -2.40 2.11 11.28
C PRO A 70 -3.33 1.14 11.98
N GLY A 71 -3.21 -0.16 11.67
CA GLY A 71 -3.94 -1.23 12.36
C GLY A 71 -5.44 -1.31 12.05
N ASN A 72 -5.95 -0.44 11.18
CA ASN A 72 -7.35 -0.40 10.76
C ASN A 72 -7.48 -0.68 9.26
N GLY A 73 -8.68 -1.06 8.82
CA GLY A 73 -9.00 -1.25 7.41
C GLY A 73 -8.78 -2.67 6.89
N PRO A 74 -8.93 -2.88 5.57
CA PRO A 74 -8.85 -4.20 4.96
C PRO A 74 -7.45 -4.80 5.06
N CYS A 75 -7.37 -6.05 5.53
CA CYS A 75 -6.11 -6.79 5.59
C CYS A 75 -6.20 -8.16 4.92
N ARG A 76 -5.04 -8.68 4.52
CA ARG A 76 -4.88 -10.00 3.89
C ARG A 76 -3.70 -10.73 4.52
N LYS A 77 -3.95 -11.94 5.02
CA LYS A 77 -2.89 -12.86 5.44
C LYS A 77 -2.13 -13.34 4.20
N CYS A 78 -0.82 -13.38 4.31
CA CYS A 78 0.11 -13.83 3.29
C CYS A 78 0.73 -15.16 3.72
N THR A 79 1.17 -15.96 2.76
CA THR A 79 1.88 -17.21 3.03
C THR A 79 3.36 -17.00 3.32
N GLY A 80 3.87 -15.79 3.14
CA GLY A 80 5.24 -15.37 3.42
C GLY A 80 5.51 -13.97 2.88
N TYR A 81 6.70 -13.44 3.15
CA TYR A 81 7.10 -12.09 2.73
C TYR A 81 7.07 -11.92 1.20
N GLU A 82 7.78 -12.77 0.45
CA GLU A 82 7.87 -12.67 -1.02
C GLU A 82 6.51 -12.82 -1.70
N GLN A 83 5.70 -13.78 -1.25
CA GLN A 83 4.35 -13.96 -1.79
C GLN A 83 3.43 -12.77 -1.47
N GLY A 84 3.59 -12.20 -0.27
CA GLY A 84 2.89 -10.98 0.12
C GLY A 84 3.28 -9.78 -0.73
N ARG A 85 4.57 -9.64 -1.07
CA ARG A 85 5.05 -8.59 -1.98
C ARG A 85 4.46 -8.74 -3.38
N ALA A 86 4.53 -9.92 -3.97
CA ALA A 86 3.95 -10.18 -5.29
C ALA A 86 2.43 -9.90 -5.30
N GLY A 87 1.72 -10.30 -4.24
CA GLY A 87 0.30 -10.00 -4.08
C GLY A 87 0.01 -8.50 -3.91
N ALA A 88 0.86 -7.78 -3.19
CA ALA A 88 0.76 -6.34 -3.00
C ALA A 88 0.97 -5.57 -4.30
N GLU A 89 1.99 -5.95 -5.09
CA GLU A 89 2.26 -5.36 -6.41
C GLU A 89 1.07 -5.56 -7.35
N LEU A 90 0.53 -6.78 -7.41
CA LEU A 90 -0.67 -7.08 -8.20
C LEU A 90 -1.89 -6.27 -7.75
N TRP A 91 -2.06 -6.09 -6.44
CA TRP A 91 -3.14 -5.29 -5.89
C TRP A 91 -2.98 -3.81 -6.28
N VAL A 92 -1.77 -3.24 -6.18
CA VAL A 92 -1.49 -1.86 -6.59
C VAL A 92 -1.78 -1.68 -8.07
N ALA A 93 -1.27 -2.56 -8.92
CA ALA A 93 -1.53 -2.49 -10.36
C ALA A 93 -3.02 -2.58 -10.69
N ARG A 94 -3.77 -3.45 -10.00
CA ARG A 94 -5.22 -3.57 -10.19
C ARG A 94 -5.99 -2.31 -9.77
N HIS A 95 -5.51 -1.57 -8.78
CA HIS A 95 -6.20 -0.41 -8.21
C HIS A 95 -5.52 0.91 -8.53
N GLU A 96 -4.58 0.93 -9.48
CA GLU A 96 -3.68 2.05 -9.75
C GLU A 96 -4.43 3.37 -9.91
N ALA A 97 -5.43 3.41 -10.80
CA ALA A 97 -6.18 4.64 -11.09
C ALA A 97 -6.82 5.25 -9.84
N ARG A 98 -7.44 4.41 -9.00
CA ARG A 98 -8.04 4.85 -7.73
C ARG A 98 -6.98 5.30 -6.73
N LEU A 99 -5.87 4.57 -6.62
CA LEU A 99 -4.80 4.92 -5.70
C LEU A 99 -4.16 6.26 -6.08
N ARG A 100 -3.99 6.53 -7.38
CA ARG A 100 -3.49 7.83 -7.86
C ARG A 100 -4.44 8.97 -7.51
N ASP A 101 -5.74 8.79 -7.72
CA ASP A 101 -6.76 9.77 -7.34
C ASP A 101 -6.75 10.04 -5.82
N ASP A 102 -6.66 9.00 -5.00
CA ASP A 102 -6.55 9.14 -3.55
C ASP A 102 -5.28 9.90 -3.13
N VAL A 103 -4.13 9.57 -3.73
CA VAL A 103 -2.85 10.22 -3.45
C VAL A 103 -2.90 11.69 -3.87
N ALA A 104 -3.51 12.01 -5.00
CA ALA A 104 -3.66 13.40 -5.46
C ALA A 104 -4.44 14.24 -4.45
N LYS A 105 -5.57 13.73 -3.94
CA LYS A 105 -6.38 14.40 -2.89
C LYS A 105 -5.57 14.65 -1.61
N ILE A 106 -4.76 13.67 -1.21
CA ILE A 106 -3.90 13.80 -0.02
C ILE A 106 -2.80 14.85 -0.24
N VAL A 107 -2.16 14.84 -1.40
CA VAL A 107 -1.08 15.78 -1.73
C VAL A 107 -1.62 17.21 -1.81
N GLU A 108 -2.80 17.41 -2.42
CA GLU A 108 -3.48 18.70 -2.46
C GLU A 108 -3.77 19.22 -1.04
N TRP A 109 -4.36 18.38 -0.19
CA TRP A 109 -4.65 18.73 1.21
C TRP A 109 -3.36 19.06 1.99
N ARG A 110 -2.30 18.25 1.86
CA ARG A 110 -0.99 18.51 2.51
C ARG A 110 -0.37 19.81 2.03
N ASN A 111 -0.50 20.14 0.74
CA ASN A 111 0.01 21.39 0.17
C ASN A 111 -0.78 22.61 0.69
N ALA A 112 -2.11 22.51 0.81
CA ALA A 112 -2.93 23.56 1.39
C ALA A 112 -2.53 23.88 2.84
N ILE A 113 -2.32 22.84 3.66
CA ILE A 113 -1.85 23.00 5.05
C ILE A 113 -0.42 23.55 5.09
N ARG A 114 0.47 23.10 4.21
CA ARG A 114 1.85 23.62 4.15
C ARG A 114 1.87 25.11 3.79
N GLY A 115 1.00 25.55 2.88
CA GLY A 115 0.84 26.94 2.49
C GLY A 115 0.20 27.81 3.57
N ASN A 116 -0.65 27.23 4.43
CA ASN A 116 -1.25 27.90 5.56
C ASN A 116 -1.44 26.93 6.74
N ARG A 117 -0.54 26.97 7.72
CA ARG A 117 -0.59 26.06 8.87
C ARG A 117 -1.87 26.20 9.70
N LEU A 118 -2.49 27.37 9.72
CA LEU A 118 -3.77 27.61 10.41
C LEU A 118 -4.94 26.91 9.72
N ALA A 119 -4.80 26.54 8.44
CA ALA A 119 -5.82 25.82 7.70
C ALA A 119 -6.04 24.39 8.23
N ARG A 120 -5.09 23.82 9.00
CA ARG A 120 -5.23 22.47 9.57
C ARG A 120 -6.47 22.34 10.46
N ASP A 121 -6.81 23.38 11.20
CA ASP A 121 -7.93 23.34 12.17
C ASP A 121 -9.30 23.46 11.48
N THR A 122 -9.32 23.76 10.18
CA THR A 122 -10.55 23.99 9.40
C THR A 122 -10.69 23.05 8.20
N LEU A 123 -9.59 22.62 7.59
CA LEU A 123 -9.57 21.71 6.44
C LEU A 123 -9.59 20.26 6.92
N LYS A 124 -10.75 19.61 6.75
CA LYS A 124 -10.90 18.18 7.01
C LYS A 124 -9.97 17.36 6.09
N PRO A 125 -9.27 16.34 6.61
CA PRO A 125 -8.52 15.43 5.76
C PRO A 125 -9.43 14.68 4.78
N PRO A 126 -8.90 14.29 3.60
CA PRO A 126 -9.68 13.59 2.58
C PRO A 126 -10.13 12.19 3.01
N PHE A 127 -9.45 11.57 3.98
CA PHE A 127 -9.77 10.24 4.47
C PHE A 127 -9.76 10.19 6.01
N PRO A 128 -10.62 9.33 6.62
CA PRO A 128 -10.76 9.25 8.08
C PRO A 128 -9.49 8.75 8.78
N GLY A 129 -8.72 7.88 8.13
CA GLY A 129 -7.48 7.32 8.68
C GLY A 129 -6.31 8.30 8.82
N MET A 130 -6.51 9.55 8.44
CA MET A 130 -5.53 10.65 8.56
C MET A 130 -5.88 11.59 9.72
N GLU A 131 -6.95 11.33 10.47
CA GLU A 131 -7.28 12.11 11.66
C GLU A 131 -6.20 11.89 12.73
N GLY A 132 -5.47 12.97 13.07
CA GLY A 132 -4.35 12.95 14.02
C GLY A 132 -2.95 13.00 13.39
N GLU A 133 -2.82 13.13 12.06
CA GLU A 133 -1.55 13.36 11.35
C GLU A 133 -1.13 14.85 11.32
#